data_AF-A0A963WJH2-F1
#
_entry.id   AF-A0A963WJH2-F1
#
_cell.length_a   1.000
_cell.length_b   1.000
_cell.length_c   1.000
_cell.angle_alpha   90.00
_cell.angle_beta   90.00
_cell.angle_gamma   90.00
#
_symmetry.space_group_name_H-M   'P 1'
#
loop_
_entity.id
_entity.type
_entity.pdbx_description
1 polymer ?
#
loop_
_entity_poly.entity_id
_entity_poly.type
_entity_poly.pdbx_seq_one_letter_code
_entity_poly.pdbx_strand_id
1 'polypeptide(L)' 'MSDESEKPGAQPIGRTRFERISAVEGLQLSFTARAEFERDDRRGVTPAERRKRIIAKYLKG' A
#
# COMPACT_ATOMS: atom_id res chain seq x y z
N MET A 1 -30.80 -17.24 11.10
CA MET A 1 -29.68 -17.11 10.14
C MET A 1 -28.93 -15.86 10.54
N SER A 2 -27.73 -16.04 11.10
CA SER A 2 -26.91 -14.94 11.60
C SER A 2 -26.36 -14.16 10.41
N ASP A 3 -26.67 -12.87 10.40
CA ASP A 3 -26.14 -11.87 9.49
C ASP A 3 -24.62 -11.85 9.65
N GLU A 4 -23.90 -12.52 8.75
CA GLU A 4 -22.45 -12.39 8.64
C GLU A 4 -22.15 -10.98 8.17
N SER A 5 -22.02 -10.08 9.15
CA SER A 5 -21.51 -8.73 9.03
C SER A 5 -20.39 -8.68 7.99
N GLU A 6 -20.69 -8.06 6.85
CA GLU A 6 -19.73 -7.69 5.81
C GLU A 6 -18.49 -7.10 6.48
N LYS A 7 -17.38 -7.82 6.43
CA LYS A 7 -16.08 -7.25 6.79
C LYS A 7 -15.89 -6.04 5.88
N PRO A 8 -15.80 -4.80 6.40
CA PRO A 8 -15.63 -3.63 5.55
C PRO A 8 -14.38 -3.87 4.72
N GLY A 9 -14.57 -3.95 3.40
CA GLY A 9 -13.49 -4.21 2.46
C GLY A 9 -12.33 -3.27 2.77
N ALA A 10 -11.14 -3.84 2.99
CA ALA A 10 -9.98 -3.09 3.45
C ALA A 10 -9.74 -1.87 2.55
N GLN A 11 -10.19 -0.69 3.00
CA GLN A 11 -10.01 0.52 2.24
C GLN A 11 -8.52 0.85 2.22
N PRO A 12 -7.91 1.04 1.04
CA PRO A 12 -6.50 1.36 0.94
C PRO A 12 -6.25 2.69 1.67
N ILE A 13 -5.47 2.65 2.75
CA ILE A 13 -5.06 3.86 3.43
C ILE A 13 -4.13 4.66 2.52
N GLY A 14 -4.39 5.95 2.34
CA GLY A 14 -3.56 6.82 1.51
C GLY A 14 -2.11 6.91 2.05
N ARG A 15 -1.16 7.22 1.15
CA ARG A 15 0.30 7.27 1.45
C ARG A 15 0.64 8.04 2.73
N THR A 16 0.05 9.23 2.92
CA THR A 16 0.30 10.07 4.09
C THR A 16 -0.12 9.39 5.39
N ARG A 17 -1.21 8.63 5.37
CA ARG A 17 -1.72 7.91 6.54
C ARG A 17 -0.87 6.67 6.83
N PHE A 18 -0.44 5.98 5.78
CA PHE A 18 0.53 4.88 5.87
C PHE A 18 1.85 5.36 6.47
N GLU A 19 2.46 6.45 5.95
CA GLU A 19 3.70 7.00 6.48
C GLU A 19 3.62 7.37 7.96
N ARG A 20 2.50 7.95 8.41
CA ARG A 20 2.29 8.27 9.83
C ARG A 20 2.23 7.03 10.71
N ILE A 21 1.53 5.98 10.27
CA ILE A 21 1.41 4.72 11.01
C ILE A 21 2.75 3.99 11.04
N SER A 22 3.41 3.84 9.88
CA SER A 22 4.70 3.17 9.77
C SER A 22 5.80 3.90 10.54
N ALA A 23 5.77 5.23 10.63
CA ALA A 23 6.72 6.00 11.44
C ALA A 23 6.59 5.71 12.95
N VAL A 24 5.39 5.43 13.45
CA VAL A 24 5.18 5.01 14.86
C VAL A 24 5.84 3.65 15.13
N GLU A 25 5.91 2.79 14.11
CA GLU A 25 6.56 1.48 14.16
C GLU A 25 8.05 1.53 13.76
N GLY A 26 8.63 2.72 13.54
CA GLY A 26 10.02 2.90 13.11
C GLY A 26 10.29 2.53 11.64
N LEU A 27 9.26 2.20 10.87
CA LEU A 27 9.34 1.86 9.46
C LEU A 27 9.19 3.14 8.62
N GLN A 28 10.29 3.65 8.10
CA GLN A 28 10.26 4.75 7.12
C GLN A 28 10.37 4.21 5.70
N LEU A 29 9.53 4.74 4.80
CA LEU A 29 9.70 4.48 3.37
C LEU A 29 11.05 5.05 2.91
N SER A 30 11.84 4.22 2.23
CA SER A 30 13.05 4.70 1.57
C SER A 30 12.70 5.75 0.51
N PHE A 31 13.64 6.64 0.21
CA PHE A 31 13.48 7.66 -0.83
C PHE A 31 13.02 7.06 -2.17
N THR A 32 13.58 5.90 -2.54
CA THR A 32 13.21 5.14 -3.74
C THR A 32 11.78 4.62 -3.68
N ALA A 33 11.33 4.07 -2.55
CA ALA A 33 9.95 3.58 -2.40
C ALA A 33 8.92 4.71 -2.49
N ARG A 34 9.26 5.91 -1.97
CA ARG A 34 8.41 7.10 -2.07
C ARG A 34 8.25 7.58 -3.51
N ALA A 35 9.35 7.67 -4.25
CA ALA A 35 9.33 8.05 -5.67
C ALA A 35 8.60 7.01 -6.56
N GLU A 36 8.60 5.74 -6.17
CA GLU A 36 7.80 4.70 -6.81
C GLU A 36 6.30 4.87 -6.55
N PHE A 37 5.91 5.19 -5.32
CA PHE A 37 4.52 5.49 -4.96
C PHE A 37 3.96 6.70 -5.72
N GLU A 38 4.74 7.78 -5.82
CA GLU A 38 4.31 8.99 -6.55
C GLU A 38 4.16 8.75 -8.05
N ARG A 39 5.01 7.88 -8.62
CA ARG A 39 4.87 7.46 -10.03
C ARG A 39 3.62 6.63 -10.24
N ASP A 40 3.25 5.82 -9.25
CA ASP A 40 2.03 5.01 -9.30
C ASP A 40 0.77 5.85 -9.21
N ASP A 41 0.75 6.81 -8.29
CA ASP A 41 -0.35 7.76 -8.16
C ASP A 41 -0.52 8.58 -9.45
N ARG A 42 0.58 9.04 -10.06
CA ARG A 42 0.56 9.74 -11.36
C ARG A 42 0.07 8.89 -12.52
N ARG A 43 0.34 7.58 -12.50
CA ARG A 43 -0.10 6.64 -13.54
C ARG A 43 -1.53 6.13 -13.33
N GLY A 44 -2.15 6.46 -12.19
CA GLY A 44 -3.48 5.96 -11.85
C GLY A 44 -3.53 4.45 -11.62
N VAL A 45 -2.40 3.81 -11.31
CA VAL A 45 -2.38 2.36 -11.07
C VAL A 45 -3.15 2.02 -9.80
N THR A 46 -3.96 0.98 -9.92
CA THR A 46 -4.80 0.48 -8.84
C THR A 46 -3.95 -0.08 -7.70
N PRO A 47 -4.51 -0.15 -6.47
CA PRO A 47 -3.83 -0.79 -5.35
C PRO A 47 -3.43 -2.26 -5.64
N ALA A 48 -4.22 -2.99 -6.41
CA ALA A 48 -3.94 -4.37 -6.78
C ALA A 48 -2.70 -4.48 -7.69
N GLU A 49 -2.57 -3.61 -8.68
CA GLU A 49 -1.40 -3.56 -9.58
C GLU A 49 -0.15 -3.13 -8.82
N ARG A 50 -0.27 -2.15 -7.94
CA ARG A 50 0.82 -1.70 -7.05
C ARG A 50 1.34 -2.84 -6.20
N ARG A 51 0.45 -3.61 -5.56
CA ARG A 51 0.79 -4.80 -4.78
C ARG A 51 1.50 -5.85 -5.63
N LYS A 52 0.96 -6.21 -6.80
CA LYS A 52 1.58 -7.18 -7.72
C LYS A 52 3.01 -6.79 -8.08
N ARG A 53 3.25 -5.50 -8.37
CA ARG A 53 4.59 -5.00 -8.70
C ARG A 53 5.55 -5.08 -7.51
N ILE A 54 5.12 -4.65 -6.32
CA ILE A 54 5.96 -4.71 -5.11
C ILE A 54 6.35 -6.16 -4.81
N ILE A 55 5.36 -7.06 -4.83
CA ILE A 55 5.57 -8.50 -4.65
C ILE A 55 6.59 -9.01 -5.68
N ALA A 56 6.40 -8.75 -6.97
CA ALA A 56 7.32 -9.19 -8.03
C ALA A 56 8.75 -8.64 -7.88
N LYS A 57 8.91 -7.43 -7.35
CA LYS A 57 10.22 -6.79 -7.11
C LYS A 57 11.00 -7.47 -5.98
N TYR A 58 10.33 -7.88 -4.91
CA TYR A 58 10.98 -8.41 -3.71
C TYR A 58 10.94 -9.95 -3.59
N LEU A 59 10.08 -10.65 -4.35
CA LEU A 59 10.09 -12.12 -4.44
C LEU A 59 11.14 -12.66 -5.40
N LYS A 60 11.84 -11.81 -6.16
CA LYS A 60 12.96 -12.21 -7.02
C LYS A 60 14.29 -12.42 -6.24
N GLY A 61 14.20 -12.64 -4.93
CA GLY A 61 15.31 -12.93 -4.03
C GLY A 61 15.41 -14.41 -3.72
#